data_AF-A0A843SWI4-F1
#
_entry.id   AF-A0A843SWI4-F1
#
_cell.length_a   1.000
_cell.length_b   1.000
_cell.length_c   1.000
_cell.angle_alpha   90.00
_cell.angle_beta   90.00
_cell.angle_gamma   90.00
#
_symmetry.space_group_name_H-M   'P 1'
#
loop_
_entity.id
_entity.type
_entity.pdbx_description
1 polymer ?
#
loop_
_entity_poly.entity_id
_entity_poly.type
_entity_poly.pdbx_seq_one_letter_code
_entity_poly.pdbx_strand_id
1 'polypeptide(L)'
;MQKSRFVAETAHEKITEWGDEVNNSQQLLATAATYAGLVYQILGETYCESTVDTGPLMQPDEVLAVSEQWFTTALDDIGSGDFEIVSTTSLKQLALLGRARVRLALGDLAGAAEDAAQISTDFVAYTTRDSSVRPRWNHVYRQLNVSGYSAVADVVQWEGGPVPFTGYRDLTIAADGMPTIADGVPDPRVPVLYLNEFLQDGVTDNYAQQKYLSTADPIPVARWAEAQLILAEIEGGTAAVGRINALRDVHGLPHYAGPTDATSMENLIIEERRREFFFEGRFLAEKLRKDLWFPRGVGSNHKAVQYGMATCFAMPLSEYQNNPNIPEGYEGPY
;
A
#
# COMPACT_ATOMS: atom_id res chain seq x y z
N MET A 1 -3.72 -14.11 -1.02
CA MET A 1 -4.77 -13.22 -1.57
C MET A 1 -5.97 -14.03 -2.01
N GLN A 2 -5.89 -14.89 -3.04
CA GLN A 2 -7.06 -15.67 -3.50
C GLN A 2 -7.77 -16.50 -2.41
N LYS A 3 -7.05 -17.20 -1.52
CA LYS A 3 -7.66 -17.90 -0.38
C LYS A 3 -8.38 -16.96 0.60
N SER A 4 -7.80 -15.79 0.85
CA SER A 4 -8.37 -14.79 1.77
C SER A 4 -9.65 -14.18 1.20
N ARG A 5 -9.64 -13.88 -0.09
CA ARG A 5 -10.81 -13.44 -0.88
C ARG A 5 -11.96 -14.44 -0.76
N PHE A 6 -11.68 -15.70 -1.15
CA PHE A 6 -12.66 -16.79 -1.08
C PHE A 6 -13.26 -16.98 0.32
N VAL A 7 -12.43 -16.95 1.37
CA VAL A 7 -12.92 -17.08 2.76
C VAL A 7 -13.81 -15.90 3.16
N ALA A 8 -13.45 -14.67 2.78
CA ALA A 8 -14.25 -13.49 3.07
C ALA A 8 -15.61 -13.52 2.35
N GLU A 9 -15.61 -13.84 1.05
CA GLU A 9 -16.82 -13.97 0.23
C GLU A 9 -17.73 -15.08 0.76
N THR A 10 -17.18 -16.26 1.01
CA THR A 10 -17.93 -17.41 1.54
C THR A 10 -18.49 -17.11 2.93
N ALA A 11 -17.73 -16.41 3.79
CA ALA A 11 -18.23 -16.02 5.10
C ALA A 11 -19.41 -15.07 4.98
N HIS A 12 -19.33 -14.05 4.10
CA HIS A 12 -20.43 -13.12 3.85
C HIS A 12 -21.68 -13.84 3.34
N GLU A 13 -21.53 -14.72 2.36
CA GLU A 13 -22.62 -15.53 1.80
C GLU A 13 -23.28 -16.41 2.88
N LYS A 14 -22.47 -17.16 3.65
CA LYS A 14 -23.00 -18.10 4.65
C LYS A 14 -23.66 -17.41 5.84
N ILE A 15 -23.10 -16.29 6.32
CA ILE A 15 -23.73 -15.51 7.39
C ILE A 15 -25.08 -14.95 6.91
N THR A 16 -25.15 -14.50 5.65
CA THR A 16 -26.41 -14.04 5.05
C THR A 16 -27.44 -15.17 4.98
N GLU A 17 -27.02 -16.38 4.58
CA GLU A 17 -27.89 -17.57 4.51
C GLU A 17 -28.44 -17.97 5.89
N TRP A 18 -27.60 -17.94 6.93
CA TRP A 18 -27.98 -18.33 8.29
C TRP A 18 -28.76 -17.24 9.03
N GLY A 19 -28.65 -15.97 8.62
CA GLY A 19 -29.43 -14.86 9.14
C GLY A 19 -29.33 -14.71 10.66
N ASP A 20 -30.48 -14.69 11.34
CA ASP A 20 -30.60 -14.43 12.78
C ASP A 20 -29.98 -15.53 13.67
N GLU A 21 -29.59 -16.68 13.11
CA GLU A 21 -28.88 -17.72 13.84
C GLU A 21 -27.43 -17.32 14.19
N VAL A 22 -26.89 -16.31 13.49
CA VAL A 22 -25.52 -15.81 13.71
C VAL A 22 -25.54 -14.61 14.64
N ASN A 23 -25.03 -14.79 15.86
CA ASN A 23 -24.80 -13.67 16.78
C ASN A 23 -23.85 -12.64 16.15
N ASN A 24 -24.18 -11.35 16.29
CA ASN A 24 -23.42 -10.23 15.72
C ASN A 24 -23.25 -10.31 14.20
N SER A 25 -24.25 -10.86 13.48
CA SER A 25 -24.22 -11.06 12.03
C SER A 25 -23.83 -9.79 11.26
N GLN A 26 -24.40 -8.63 11.58
CA GLN A 26 -24.05 -7.35 10.94
C GLN A 26 -22.56 -7.01 11.03
N GLN A 27 -21.95 -7.14 12.21
CA GLN A 27 -20.52 -6.90 12.40
C GLN A 27 -19.68 -7.88 11.58
N LEU A 28 -20.06 -9.16 11.54
CA LEU A 28 -19.33 -10.19 10.82
C LEU A 28 -19.46 -10.04 9.30
N LEU A 29 -20.64 -9.68 8.79
CA LEU A 29 -20.90 -9.34 7.39
C LEU A 29 -20.03 -8.15 6.96
N ALA A 30 -20.11 -7.04 7.70
CA ALA A 30 -19.30 -5.85 7.45
C ALA A 30 -17.79 -6.16 7.47
N THR A 31 -17.35 -7.02 8.40
CA THR A 31 -15.95 -7.44 8.51
C THR A 31 -15.52 -8.25 7.30
N ALA A 32 -16.34 -9.22 6.90
CA ALA A 32 -16.09 -10.06 5.73
C ALA A 32 -16.04 -9.22 4.45
N ALA A 33 -17.02 -8.34 4.24
CA ALA A 33 -17.08 -7.43 3.09
C ALA A 33 -15.87 -6.47 3.05
N THR A 34 -15.46 -5.90 4.19
CA THR A 34 -14.27 -5.03 4.27
C THR A 34 -13.00 -5.78 3.88
N TYR A 35 -12.82 -7.02 4.36
CA TYR A 35 -11.65 -7.83 3.99
C TYR A 35 -11.68 -8.29 2.54
N ALA A 36 -12.86 -8.58 1.97
CA ALA A 36 -13.00 -8.84 0.54
C ALA A 36 -12.54 -7.61 -0.27
N GLY A 37 -13.03 -6.41 0.08
CA GLY A 37 -12.62 -5.14 -0.52
C GLY A 37 -11.10 -4.95 -0.46
N LEU A 38 -10.48 -5.08 0.72
CA LEU A 38 -9.02 -4.95 0.85
C LEU A 38 -8.22 -5.92 -0.02
N VAL A 39 -8.71 -7.16 -0.21
CA VAL A 39 -8.01 -8.13 -1.06
C VAL A 39 -8.15 -7.78 -2.54
N TYR A 40 -9.35 -7.41 -2.99
CA TYR A 40 -9.57 -6.96 -4.37
C TYR A 40 -8.80 -5.69 -4.69
N GLN A 41 -8.74 -4.76 -3.74
CA GLN A 41 -7.94 -3.56 -3.85
C GLN A 41 -6.47 -3.90 -4.15
N ILE A 42 -5.83 -4.77 -3.35
CA ILE A 42 -4.42 -5.14 -3.57
C ILE A 42 -4.23 -5.82 -4.94
N LEU A 43 -5.17 -6.69 -5.33
CA LEU A 43 -5.12 -7.34 -6.64
C LEU A 43 -5.19 -6.30 -7.77
N GLY A 44 -6.18 -5.42 -7.76
CA GLY A 44 -6.35 -4.38 -8.78
C GLY A 44 -5.27 -3.30 -8.76
N GLU A 45 -4.63 -3.04 -7.61
CA GLU A 45 -3.55 -2.04 -7.49
C GLU A 45 -2.19 -2.57 -7.94
N THR A 46 -1.95 -3.88 -7.95
CA THR A 46 -0.60 -4.44 -8.09
C THR A 46 -0.45 -5.55 -9.12
N TYR A 47 -1.53 -6.23 -9.50
CA TYR A 47 -1.49 -7.24 -10.55
C TYR A 47 -1.80 -6.61 -11.90
N CYS A 48 -1.19 -7.15 -12.95
CA CYS A 48 -1.45 -6.70 -14.32
C CYS A 48 -2.87 -7.05 -14.78
N GLU A 49 -3.42 -8.11 -14.19
CA GLU A 49 -4.71 -8.70 -14.50
C GLU A 49 -5.02 -9.76 -13.43
N SER A 50 -6.29 -10.11 -13.30
CA SER A 50 -6.73 -11.15 -12.36
C SER A 50 -7.87 -11.98 -12.96
N THR A 51 -8.13 -13.12 -12.32
CA THR A 51 -9.35 -13.90 -12.49
C THR A 51 -9.95 -14.16 -11.11
N VAL A 52 -11.26 -14.43 -11.08
CA VAL A 52 -12.02 -14.77 -9.87
C VAL A 52 -12.86 -15.98 -10.16
N ASP A 53 -12.73 -17.04 -9.35
CA ASP A 53 -13.57 -18.25 -9.41
C ASP A 53 -13.69 -18.88 -10.79
N THR A 54 -12.56 -19.03 -11.49
CA THR A 54 -12.52 -19.52 -12.88
C THR A 54 -13.31 -18.59 -13.83
N GLY A 55 -13.51 -17.33 -13.47
CA GLY A 55 -14.18 -16.34 -14.30
C GLY A 55 -13.32 -15.83 -15.46
N PRO A 56 -13.85 -14.91 -16.28
CA PRO A 56 -13.08 -14.29 -17.35
C PRO A 56 -11.87 -13.53 -16.81
N LEU A 57 -10.94 -13.23 -17.71
CA LEU A 57 -9.83 -12.33 -17.44
C LEU A 57 -10.35 -10.93 -17.12
N MET A 58 -9.86 -10.34 -16.04
CA MET A 58 -10.23 -9.01 -15.57
C MET A 58 -9.02 -8.07 -15.61
N GLN A 59 -9.23 -6.88 -16.15
CA GLN A 59 -8.27 -5.78 -16.10
C GLN A 59 -8.23 -5.14 -14.70
N PRO A 60 -7.15 -4.41 -14.35
CA PRO A 60 -6.99 -3.83 -13.02
C PRO A 60 -8.16 -2.95 -12.57
N ASP A 61 -8.72 -2.14 -13.46
CA ASP A 61 -9.89 -1.28 -13.21
C ASP A 61 -11.17 -2.08 -12.93
N GLU A 62 -11.40 -3.19 -13.65
CA GLU A 62 -12.50 -4.12 -13.38
C GLU A 62 -12.38 -4.77 -11.99
N VAL A 63 -11.16 -5.13 -11.59
CA VAL A 63 -10.88 -5.70 -10.26
C VAL A 63 -11.07 -4.64 -9.16
N LEU A 64 -10.66 -3.40 -9.41
CA LEU A 64 -10.89 -2.27 -8.52
C LEU A 64 -12.38 -1.92 -8.38
N ALA A 65 -13.17 -2.02 -9.46
CA ALA A 65 -14.62 -1.83 -9.39
C ALA A 65 -15.29 -2.87 -8.47
N VAL A 66 -14.83 -4.13 -8.50
CA VAL A 66 -15.28 -5.15 -7.53
C VAL A 66 -14.87 -4.79 -6.11
N SER A 67 -13.66 -4.25 -5.92
CA SER A 67 -13.22 -3.75 -4.61
C SER A 67 -14.12 -2.64 -4.06
N GLU A 68 -14.49 -1.66 -4.90
CA GLU A 68 -15.39 -0.57 -4.49
C GLU A 68 -16.76 -1.10 -4.08
N GLN A 69 -17.30 -2.07 -4.84
CA GLN A 69 -18.57 -2.69 -4.51
C GLN A 69 -18.52 -3.38 -3.15
N TRP A 70 -17.44 -4.10 -2.83
CA TRP A 70 -17.30 -4.75 -1.52
C TRP A 70 -17.19 -3.76 -0.36
N PHE A 71 -16.49 -2.64 -0.54
CA PHE A 71 -16.48 -1.59 0.49
C PHE A 71 -17.84 -0.92 0.64
N THR A 72 -18.59 -0.76 -0.45
CA THR A 72 -19.96 -0.24 -0.40
C THR A 72 -20.88 -1.20 0.34
N THR A 73 -20.82 -2.50 0.03
CA THR A 73 -21.53 -3.54 0.81
C THR A 73 -21.15 -3.50 2.28
N ALA A 74 -19.87 -3.34 2.62
CA ALA A 74 -19.43 -3.23 4.01
C ALA A 74 -20.04 -2.03 4.72
N LEU A 75 -20.13 -0.87 4.05
CA LEU A 75 -20.74 0.33 4.61
C LEU A 75 -22.26 0.19 4.75
N ASP A 76 -22.92 -0.51 3.82
CA ASP A 76 -24.34 -0.84 3.92
C ASP A 76 -24.62 -1.79 5.09
N ASP A 77 -23.78 -2.83 5.28
CA ASP A 77 -23.86 -3.77 6.40
C ASP A 77 -23.63 -3.08 7.77
N ILE A 78 -22.81 -2.02 7.80
CA ILE A 78 -22.60 -1.17 8.99
C ILE A 78 -23.80 -0.24 9.24
N GLY A 79 -24.39 0.32 8.17
CA GLY A 79 -25.44 1.32 8.24
C GLY A 79 -25.00 2.62 8.95
N SER A 80 -25.83 3.11 9.87
CA SER A 80 -25.56 4.36 10.59
C SER A 80 -24.57 4.22 11.75
N GLY A 81 -24.23 2.99 12.16
CA GLY A 81 -23.35 2.70 13.29
C GLY A 81 -21.86 2.65 12.93
N ASP A 82 -21.12 1.93 13.75
CA ASP A 82 -19.73 1.55 13.55
C ASP A 82 -19.44 0.29 14.39
N PHE A 83 -18.37 -0.42 14.03
CA PHE A 83 -17.94 -1.62 14.74
C PHE A 83 -16.44 -1.57 15.05
N GLU A 84 -16.08 -1.99 16.25
CA GLU A 84 -14.70 -2.27 16.63
C GLU A 84 -14.37 -3.74 16.33
N ILE A 85 -13.21 -3.99 15.73
CA ILE A 85 -12.66 -5.33 15.50
C ILE A 85 -11.20 -5.37 15.93
N VAL A 86 -10.62 -6.58 15.99
CA VAL A 86 -9.23 -6.77 16.45
C VAL A 86 -8.21 -5.89 15.71
N SER A 87 -8.45 -5.55 14.45
CA SER A 87 -7.54 -4.72 13.64
C SER A 87 -7.79 -3.21 13.75
N THR A 88 -8.93 -2.75 14.25
CA THR A 88 -9.29 -1.32 14.21
C THR A 88 -10.42 -1.00 15.19
N THR A 89 -10.38 0.21 15.77
CA THR A 89 -11.47 0.75 16.59
C THR A 89 -12.68 1.21 15.77
N SER A 90 -12.50 1.41 14.46
CA SER A 90 -13.57 1.81 13.53
C SER A 90 -13.47 1.02 12.23
N LEU A 91 -14.40 0.09 12.02
CA LEU A 91 -14.53 -0.66 10.78
C LEU A 91 -15.09 0.24 9.67
N LYS A 92 -15.96 1.20 10.01
CA LYS A 92 -16.50 2.17 9.06
C LYS A 92 -15.40 3.02 8.43
N GLN A 93 -14.49 3.56 9.24
CA GLN A 93 -13.37 4.34 8.70
C GLN A 93 -12.38 3.50 7.89
N LEU A 94 -12.21 2.21 8.22
CA LEU A 94 -11.42 1.30 7.39
C LEU A 94 -12.07 1.10 6.02
N ALA A 95 -13.38 0.85 5.96
CA ALA A 95 -14.11 0.69 4.71
C ALA A 95 -14.13 1.99 3.89
N LEU A 96 -14.36 3.14 4.53
CA LEU A 96 -14.30 4.46 3.87
C LEU A 96 -12.92 4.72 3.28
N LEU A 97 -11.84 4.54 4.05
CA LEU A 97 -10.49 4.84 3.55
C LEU A 97 -10.03 3.86 2.47
N GLY A 98 -10.42 2.58 2.57
CA GLY A 98 -10.23 1.60 1.50
C GLY A 98 -10.95 2.02 0.21
N ARG A 99 -12.22 2.41 0.32
CA ARG A 99 -13.00 2.88 -0.84
C ARG A 99 -12.46 4.18 -1.42
N ALA A 100 -12.01 5.11 -0.58
CA ALA A 100 -11.37 6.35 -1.03
C ALA A 100 -10.12 6.07 -1.88
N ARG A 101 -9.31 5.09 -1.47
CA ARG A 101 -8.12 4.67 -2.22
C ARG A 101 -8.49 4.05 -3.56
N VAL A 102 -9.47 3.16 -3.58
CA VAL A 102 -9.99 2.55 -4.82
C VAL A 102 -10.53 3.60 -5.78
N ARG A 103 -11.36 4.53 -5.28
CA ARG A 103 -11.94 5.62 -6.08
C ARG A 103 -10.88 6.54 -6.66
N LEU A 104 -9.84 6.86 -5.88
CA LEU A 104 -8.68 7.61 -6.40
C LEU A 104 -8.00 6.86 -7.55
N ALA A 105 -7.81 5.53 -7.42
CA ALA A 105 -7.21 4.70 -8.47
C ALA A 105 -8.09 4.60 -9.73
N LEU A 106 -9.42 4.58 -9.57
CA LEU A 106 -10.40 4.59 -10.66
C LEU A 106 -10.64 5.97 -11.28
N GLY A 107 -10.08 7.04 -10.68
CA GLY A 107 -10.26 8.42 -11.14
C GLY A 107 -11.56 9.10 -10.66
N ASP A 108 -12.33 8.48 -9.76
CA ASP A 108 -13.44 9.13 -9.05
C ASP A 108 -12.91 10.02 -7.92
N LEU A 109 -12.41 11.19 -8.30
CA LEU A 109 -11.80 12.14 -7.36
C LEU A 109 -12.84 12.70 -6.36
N ALA A 110 -14.09 12.86 -6.78
CA ALA A 110 -15.15 13.40 -5.93
C ALA A 110 -15.53 12.41 -4.83
N GLY A 111 -15.80 11.15 -5.18
CA GLY A 111 -16.10 10.11 -4.21
C GLY A 111 -14.90 9.78 -3.32
N ALA A 112 -13.68 9.82 -3.85
CA ALA A 112 -12.47 9.66 -3.05
C ALA A 112 -12.31 10.75 -1.99
N ALA A 113 -12.56 12.02 -2.36
CA ALA A 113 -12.52 13.13 -1.42
C ALA A 113 -13.61 13.05 -0.34
N GLU A 114 -14.83 12.65 -0.72
CA GLU A 114 -15.95 12.48 0.22
C GLU A 114 -15.65 11.43 1.29
N ASP A 115 -15.13 10.26 0.90
CA ASP A 115 -14.78 9.21 1.84
C ASP A 115 -13.56 9.58 2.70
N ALA A 116 -12.50 10.15 2.09
CA ALA A 116 -11.28 10.54 2.79
C ALA A 116 -11.53 11.67 3.82
N ALA A 117 -12.44 12.60 3.55
CA ALA A 117 -12.77 13.69 4.46
C ALA A 117 -13.42 13.22 5.78
N GLN A 118 -13.93 11.99 5.84
CA GLN A 118 -14.59 11.44 7.02
C GLN A 118 -13.62 10.75 8.01
N ILE A 119 -12.33 10.66 7.67
CA ILE A 119 -11.34 9.95 8.48
C ILE A 119 -10.82 10.83 9.62
N SER A 120 -10.96 10.38 10.86
CA SER A 120 -10.48 11.06 12.07
C SER A 120 -8.96 11.05 12.16
N THR A 121 -8.37 12.05 12.82
CA THR A 121 -6.92 12.26 12.89
C THR A 121 -6.16 11.14 13.62
N ASP A 122 -6.83 10.43 14.52
CA ASP A 122 -6.31 9.31 15.31
C ASP A 122 -6.56 7.93 14.66
N PHE A 123 -7.27 7.89 13.52
CA PHE A 123 -7.65 6.64 12.90
C PHE A 123 -6.45 5.83 12.41
N VAL A 124 -6.44 4.54 12.79
CA VAL A 124 -5.50 3.54 12.30
C VAL A 124 -6.13 2.15 12.33
N ALA A 125 -5.88 1.39 11.26
CA ALA A 125 -6.16 -0.03 11.18
C ALA A 125 -4.87 -0.81 10.93
N TYR A 126 -4.74 -1.97 11.57
CA TYR A 126 -3.53 -2.78 11.56
C TYR A 126 -3.74 -4.16 10.96
N THR A 127 -2.74 -4.61 10.21
CA THR A 127 -2.43 -6.04 10.14
C THR A 127 -1.78 -6.44 11.46
N THR A 128 -2.50 -7.17 12.30
CA THR A 128 -1.97 -7.61 13.59
C THR A 128 -0.83 -8.62 13.41
N ARG A 129 0.15 -8.53 14.30
CA ARG A 129 1.32 -9.41 14.36
C ARG A 129 1.53 -9.87 15.80
N ASP A 130 2.18 -11.00 15.95
CA ASP A 130 2.63 -11.51 17.25
C ASP A 130 3.80 -12.48 17.04
N SER A 131 4.48 -12.84 18.11
CA SER A 131 5.65 -13.73 18.08
C SER A 131 5.32 -15.21 18.29
N SER A 132 4.03 -15.60 18.40
CA SER A 132 3.64 -16.96 18.81
C SER A 132 3.99 -18.03 17.78
N VAL A 133 3.71 -17.76 16.50
CA VAL A 133 3.96 -18.68 15.39
C VAL A 133 4.47 -17.94 14.17
N ARG A 134 5.35 -18.58 13.40
CA ARG A 134 6.03 -17.94 12.25
C ARG A 134 5.11 -17.20 11.26
N PRO A 135 3.91 -17.71 10.90
CA PRO A 135 3.00 -16.98 10.01
C PRO A 135 2.47 -15.65 10.57
N ARG A 136 2.48 -15.48 11.90
CA ARG A 136 2.02 -14.27 12.60
C ARG A 136 3.12 -13.22 12.76
N TRP A 137 4.37 -13.58 12.50
CA TRP A 137 5.49 -12.68 12.64
C TRP A 137 5.41 -11.50 11.66
N ASN A 138 5.92 -10.36 12.09
CA ASN A 138 6.27 -9.26 11.21
C ASN A 138 7.47 -9.70 10.35
N HIS A 139 7.20 -9.98 9.09
CA HIS A 139 8.20 -10.46 8.14
C HIS A 139 9.14 -9.36 7.66
N VAL A 140 8.77 -8.08 7.75
CA VAL A 140 9.66 -6.95 7.45
C VAL A 140 10.83 -6.95 8.44
N TYR A 141 10.51 -6.95 9.74
CA TYR A 141 11.52 -7.02 10.81
C TYR A 141 12.39 -8.27 10.66
N ARG A 142 11.76 -9.45 10.49
CA ARG A 142 12.52 -10.69 10.36
C ARG A 142 13.47 -10.67 9.15
N GLN A 143 13.04 -10.13 8.02
CA GLN A 143 13.85 -10.15 6.80
C GLN A 143 15.05 -9.20 6.89
N LEU A 144 14.83 -7.97 7.37
CA LEU A 144 15.81 -6.88 7.32
C LEU A 144 16.67 -6.76 8.59
N ASN A 145 16.22 -7.28 9.73
CA ASN A 145 16.94 -7.13 11.00
C ASN A 145 17.52 -8.45 11.52
N VAL A 146 16.95 -9.59 11.11
CA VAL A 146 17.34 -10.90 11.66
C VAL A 146 17.96 -11.82 10.61
N SER A 147 17.38 -11.89 9.41
CA SER A 147 17.76 -12.93 8.43
C SER A 147 19.06 -12.59 7.68
N GLY A 148 19.39 -11.31 7.52
CA GLY A 148 20.62 -10.87 6.85
C GLY A 148 20.66 -11.13 5.34
N TYR A 149 19.51 -11.30 4.68
CA TYR A 149 19.42 -11.55 3.22
C TYR A 149 18.96 -10.33 2.42
N SER A 150 18.67 -9.23 3.07
CA SER A 150 18.20 -8.01 2.42
C SER A 150 18.63 -6.81 3.25
N ALA A 151 18.94 -5.71 2.58
CA ALA A 151 19.18 -4.41 3.18
C ALA A 151 18.28 -3.37 2.52
N VAL A 152 18.05 -2.26 3.21
CA VAL A 152 17.40 -1.09 2.61
C VAL A 152 18.29 -0.55 1.50
N ALA A 153 17.74 -0.41 0.29
CA ALA A 153 18.48 0.04 -0.87
C ALA A 153 18.75 1.55 -0.85
N ASP A 154 19.88 1.95 -1.43
CA ASP A 154 20.17 3.35 -1.77
C ASP A 154 19.43 3.77 -3.05
N VAL A 155 19.55 5.03 -3.45
CA VAL A 155 19.03 5.56 -4.71
C VAL A 155 19.50 4.67 -5.87
N VAL A 156 18.59 4.36 -6.79
CA VAL A 156 18.94 3.60 -7.98
C VAL A 156 19.69 4.52 -8.93
N GLN A 157 20.87 4.08 -9.36
CA GLN A 157 21.64 4.74 -10.42
C GLN A 157 21.32 4.08 -11.77
N TRP A 158 20.85 4.86 -12.73
CA TRP A 158 20.43 4.39 -14.05
C TRP A 158 20.82 5.39 -15.14
N GLU A 159 21.37 4.92 -16.26
CA GLU A 159 21.72 5.76 -17.44
C GLU A 159 22.53 7.03 -17.11
N GLY A 160 23.39 6.95 -16.09
CA GLY A 160 24.28 8.06 -15.70
C GLY A 160 23.68 9.04 -14.68
N GLY A 161 22.53 8.74 -14.08
CA GLY A 161 21.96 9.58 -13.02
C GLY A 161 21.08 8.82 -12.01
N PRO A 162 20.70 9.49 -10.91
CA PRO A 162 19.78 8.94 -9.92
C PRO A 162 18.36 8.87 -10.49
N VAL A 163 17.68 7.76 -10.28
CA VAL A 163 16.26 7.61 -10.61
C VAL A 163 15.42 8.27 -9.51
N PRO A 164 14.52 9.23 -9.85
CA PRO A 164 13.63 9.86 -8.88
C PRO A 164 12.80 8.85 -8.09
N PHE A 165 12.48 9.19 -6.84
CA PHE A 165 11.63 8.38 -5.95
C PHE A 165 12.14 6.95 -5.69
N THR A 166 13.47 6.75 -5.71
CA THR A 166 14.11 5.48 -5.36
C THR A 166 15.06 5.64 -4.17
N GLY A 167 15.37 4.54 -3.48
CA GLY A 167 16.29 4.52 -2.32
C GLY A 167 15.72 5.11 -1.03
N TYR A 168 16.04 4.53 0.12
CA TYR A 168 15.47 4.96 1.41
C TYR A 168 16.54 5.28 2.46
N ARG A 169 17.79 5.43 2.04
CA ARG A 169 18.90 5.79 2.94
C ARG A 169 18.97 7.31 3.10
N ASP A 170 19.30 7.73 4.32
CA ASP A 170 19.62 9.12 4.68
C ASP A 170 18.60 10.17 4.21
N LEU A 171 17.31 9.81 4.15
CA LEU A 171 16.26 10.74 3.75
C LEU A 171 16.09 11.83 4.81
N THR A 172 16.18 13.09 4.37
CA THR A 172 16.08 14.28 5.23
C THR A 172 15.05 15.26 4.67
N ILE A 173 14.66 16.25 5.47
CA ILE A 173 13.84 17.39 5.09
C ILE A 173 14.64 18.68 5.38
N ALA A 174 14.85 19.51 4.36
CA ALA A 174 15.56 20.78 4.49
C ALA A 174 14.75 21.80 5.31
N ALA A 175 15.39 22.92 5.69
CA ALA A 175 14.76 23.96 6.52
C ALA A 175 13.55 24.65 5.84
N ASP A 176 13.53 24.69 4.51
CA ASP A 176 12.41 25.17 3.68
C ASP A 176 11.34 24.09 3.41
N GLY A 177 11.52 22.91 4.01
CA GLY A 177 10.65 21.76 3.86
C GLY A 177 10.83 20.98 2.56
N MET A 178 11.86 21.24 1.76
CA MET A 178 12.13 20.40 0.58
C MET A 178 12.62 19.00 1.00
N PRO A 179 12.13 17.91 0.36
CA PRO A 179 12.72 16.59 0.54
C PRO A 179 14.17 16.55 0.04
N THR A 180 15.10 16.09 0.89
CA THR A 180 16.54 16.00 0.60
C THR A 180 17.11 14.63 1.00
N ILE A 181 18.41 14.44 0.76
CA ILE A 181 19.21 13.29 1.21
C ILE A 181 20.45 13.85 1.92
N ALA A 182 20.67 13.43 3.18
CA ALA A 182 21.80 13.82 4.02
C ALA A 182 22.02 15.33 4.21
N ASP A 183 21.02 16.16 3.93
CA ASP A 183 21.09 17.63 3.98
C ASP A 183 19.80 18.23 4.58
N GLY A 184 19.65 18.07 5.88
CA GLY A 184 18.47 18.55 6.61
C GLY A 184 18.18 17.78 7.90
N VAL A 185 16.96 17.91 8.39
CA VAL A 185 16.43 17.14 9.53
C VAL A 185 16.18 15.70 9.06
N PRO A 186 16.73 14.65 9.71
CA PRO A 186 16.43 13.27 9.37
C PRO A 186 14.93 12.97 9.42
N ASP A 187 14.41 12.25 8.43
CA ASP A 187 13.00 11.91 8.36
C ASP A 187 12.67 10.71 9.28
N PRO A 188 11.96 10.92 10.41
CA PRO A 188 11.74 9.86 11.40
C PRO A 188 10.80 8.75 10.90
N ARG A 189 10.12 8.95 9.76
CA ARG A 189 9.22 7.99 9.14
C ARG A 189 9.98 6.88 8.42
N VAL A 190 11.23 7.15 8.04
CA VAL A 190 12.12 6.22 7.32
C VAL A 190 13.38 5.97 8.16
N PRO A 191 13.27 5.37 9.35
CA PRO A 191 14.43 5.19 10.22
C PRO A 191 15.24 3.99 9.73
N VAL A 192 16.43 4.26 9.20
CA VAL A 192 17.36 3.26 8.64
C VAL A 192 18.69 3.36 9.37
N LEU A 193 19.25 2.22 9.76
CA LEU A 193 20.49 2.12 10.51
C LEU A 193 21.51 1.29 9.74
N TYR A 194 22.70 1.86 9.52
CA TYR A 194 23.87 1.10 9.09
C TYR A 194 24.46 0.36 10.29
N LEU A 195 24.49 -0.97 10.22
CA LEU A 195 24.96 -1.83 11.31
C LEU A 195 26.48 -2.06 11.32
N ASN A 196 27.21 -1.45 10.38
CA ASN A 196 28.67 -1.61 10.24
C ASN A 196 29.10 -3.08 10.15
N GLU A 197 28.32 -3.86 9.41
CA GLU A 197 28.57 -5.27 9.11
C GLU A 197 28.05 -5.59 7.70
N PHE A 198 28.49 -6.73 7.16
CA PHE A 198 27.97 -7.25 5.89
C PHE A 198 26.80 -8.20 6.11
N LEU A 199 25.91 -8.26 5.11
CA LEU A 199 24.90 -9.29 4.97
C LEU A 199 25.53 -10.68 4.76
N GLN A 200 24.69 -11.71 4.66
CA GLN A 200 25.11 -13.11 4.51
C GLN A 200 25.95 -13.39 3.25
N ASP A 201 25.96 -12.49 2.27
CA ASP A 201 26.81 -12.58 1.07
C ASP A 201 28.25 -12.13 1.30
N GLY A 202 28.56 -11.53 2.46
CA GLY A 202 29.88 -11.05 2.85
C GLY A 202 30.36 -9.79 2.10
N VAL A 203 29.49 -9.15 1.31
CA VAL A 203 29.85 -7.97 0.50
C VAL A 203 28.83 -6.84 0.56
N THR A 204 27.56 -7.12 0.82
CA THR A 204 26.52 -6.08 0.87
C THR A 204 26.45 -5.48 2.27
N ASP A 205 26.59 -4.16 2.38
CA ASP A 205 26.43 -3.43 3.64
C ASP A 205 25.04 -3.64 4.26
N ASN A 206 25.01 -3.89 5.58
CA ASN A 206 23.77 -4.11 6.31
C ASN A 206 23.12 -2.78 6.73
N TYR A 207 22.15 -2.33 5.93
CA TYR A 207 21.24 -1.24 6.26
C TYR A 207 19.90 -1.81 6.72
N ALA A 208 19.68 -1.85 8.03
CA ALA A 208 18.48 -2.38 8.65
C ALA A 208 17.44 -1.29 8.89
N GLN A 209 16.16 -1.65 8.82
CA GLN A 209 15.06 -0.75 9.14
C GLN A 209 14.82 -0.70 10.65
N GLN A 210 14.36 0.44 11.18
CA GLN A 210 14.06 0.65 12.60
C GLN A 210 12.59 1.04 12.83
N LYS A 211 11.73 0.90 11.81
CA LYS A 211 10.29 1.21 11.91
C LYS A 211 9.57 0.13 12.71
N TYR A 212 9.97 -1.12 12.53
CA TYR A 212 9.57 -2.28 13.31
C TYR A 212 10.78 -2.81 14.08
N LEU A 213 10.66 -2.95 15.38
CA LEU A 213 11.68 -3.39 16.32
C LEU A 213 11.48 -4.85 16.77
N SER A 214 10.37 -5.49 16.42
CA SER A 214 10.11 -6.90 16.74
C SER A 214 9.26 -7.66 15.71
N THR A 215 9.26 -8.99 15.81
CA THR A 215 8.33 -9.85 15.06
C THR A 215 6.87 -9.67 15.49
N ALA A 216 6.58 -9.02 16.61
CA ALA A 216 5.21 -8.78 17.07
C ALA A 216 4.66 -7.42 16.65
N ASP A 217 5.49 -6.54 16.06
CA ASP A 217 5.06 -5.19 15.76
C ASP A 217 4.00 -5.19 14.64
N PRO A 218 2.82 -4.58 14.88
CA PRO A 218 1.76 -4.53 13.89
C PRO A 218 2.14 -3.63 12.71
N ILE A 219 1.54 -3.90 11.55
CA ILE A 219 1.78 -3.12 10.32
C ILE A 219 0.50 -2.34 10.00
N PRO A 220 0.52 -1.00 9.98
CA PRO A 220 -0.64 -0.21 9.58
C PRO A 220 -1.04 -0.54 8.13
N VAL A 221 -2.33 -0.83 7.90
CA VAL A 221 -2.88 -1.06 6.55
C VAL A 221 -3.64 0.16 6.03
N ALA A 222 -4.23 0.93 6.95
CA ALA A 222 -4.94 2.17 6.68
C ALA A 222 -4.77 3.10 7.89
N ARG A 223 -4.63 4.40 7.67
CA ARG A 223 -4.50 5.40 8.73
C ARG A 223 -4.73 6.80 8.19
N TRP A 224 -5.07 7.74 9.06
CA TRP A 224 -5.41 9.13 8.71
C TRP A 224 -4.45 9.81 7.71
N ALA A 225 -3.14 9.56 7.81
CA ALA A 225 -2.16 10.13 6.90
C ALA A 225 -2.47 9.86 5.42
N GLU A 226 -3.07 8.72 5.10
CA GLU A 226 -3.51 8.41 3.75
C GLU A 226 -4.67 9.27 3.29
N ALA A 227 -5.66 9.49 4.15
CA ALA A 227 -6.76 10.38 3.82
C ALA A 227 -6.24 11.79 3.49
N GLN A 228 -5.25 12.28 4.25
CA GLN A 228 -4.62 13.57 3.97
C GLN A 228 -3.88 13.59 2.64
N LEU A 229 -3.14 12.53 2.30
CA LEU A 229 -2.40 12.47 1.04
C LEU A 229 -3.30 12.25 -0.18
N ILE A 230 -4.43 11.54 -0.02
CA ILE A 230 -5.49 11.46 -1.05
C ILE A 230 -6.08 12.85 -1.30
N LEU A 231 -6.48 13.55 -0.24
CA LEU A 231 -7.06 14.88 -0.37
C LEU A 231 -6.05 15.91 -0.88
N ALA A 232 -4.77 15.81 -0.49
CA ALA A 232 -3.70 16.67 -0.99
C ALA A 232 -3.52 16.50 -2.50
N GLU A 233 -3.57 15.26 -2.98
CA GLU A 233 -3.49 14.96 -4.41
C GLU A 233 -4.66 15.53 -5.20
N ILE A 234 -5.87 15.41 -4.67
CA ILE A 234 -7.10 15.88 -5.34
C ILE A 234 -7.14 17.42 -5.39
N GLU A 235 -6.76 18.09 -4.31
CA GLU A 235 -6.89 19.55 -4.20
C GLU A 235 -5.75 20.33 -4.85
N GLY A 236 -4.52 19.81 -4.77
CA GLY A 236 -3.32 20.48 -5.26
C GLY A 236 -3.02 21.84 -4.60
N GLY A 237 -2.02 22.54 -5.13
CA GLY A 237 -1.67 23.90 -4.75
C GLY A 237 -1.48 24.12 -3.24
N THR A 238 -1.90 25.29 -2.73
CA THR A 238 -1.78 25.66 -1.31
C THR A 238 -2.60 24.75 -0.38
N ALA A 239 -3.72 24.20 -0.85
CA ALA A 239 -4.54 23.30 -0.06
C ALA A 239 -3.81 21.98 0.22
N ALA A 240 -3.15 21.41 -0.81
CA ALA A 240 -2.26 20.26 -0.65
C ALA A 240 -1.12 20.53 0.36
N VAL A 241 -0.49 21.71 0.28
CA VAL A 241 0.55 22.11 1.25
C VAL A 241 0.01 22.13 2.67
N GLY A 242 -1.20 22.64 2.90
CA GLY A 242 -1.84 22.62 4.22
C GLY A 242 -1.99 21.21 4.79
N ARG A 243 -2.39 20.25 3.96
CA ARG A 243 -2.53 18.84 4.34
C ARG A 243 -1.20 18.16 4.63
N ILE A 244 -0.20 18.41 3.78
CA ILE A 244 1.16 17.88 3.95
C ILE A 244 1.79 18.44 5.23
N ASN A 245 1.64 19.73 5.51
CA ASN A 245 2.19 20.33 6.74
C ASN A 245 1.48 19.81 7.99
N ALA A 246 0.16 19.60 7.95
CA ALA A 246 -0.55 18.95 9.06
C ALA A 246 -0.05 17.52 9.31
N LEU A 247 0.32 16.78 8.27
CA LEU A 247 0.94 15.46 8.41
C LEU A 247 2.37 15.56 8.97
N ARG A 248 3.16 16.51 8.49
CA ARG A 248 4.54 16.74 8.96
C ARG A 248 4.61 17.18 10.42
N ASP A 249 3.61 17.92 10.90
CA ASP A 249 3.49 18.32 12.31
C ASP A 249 3.44 17.10 13.26
N VAL A 250 2.78 16.01 12.85
CA VAL A 250 2.73 14.75 13.63
C VAL A 250 4.13 14.17 13.84
N HIS A 251 5.04 14.42 12.90
CA HIS A 251 6.41 13.90 12.89
C HIS A 251 7.46 14.94 13.32
N GLY A 252 7.05 16.17 13.64
CA GLY A 252 7.97 17.26 13.96
C GLY A 252 8.87 17.68 12.79
N LEU A 253 8.39 17.56 11.55
CA LEU A 253 9.15 17.86 10.34
C LEU A 253 8.96 19.32 9.88
N PRO A 254 9.97 19.96 9.26
CA PRO A 254 9.84 21.30 8.70
C PRO A 254 8.69 21.41 7.69
N HIS A 255 7.95 22.52 7.74
CA HIS A 255 6.86 22.80 6.81
C HIS A 255 7.39 23.06 5.40
N TYR A 256 6.67 22.57 4.40
CA TYR A 256 6.93 22.87 3.01
C TYR A 256 6.62 24.33 2.69
N ALA A 257 7.61 25.04 2.15
CA ALA A 257 7.50 26.43 1.71
C ALA A 257 7.93 26.63 0.24
N GLY A 258 8.05 25.54 -0.51
CA GLY A 258 8.45 25.55 -1.92
C GLY A 258 7.32 25.92 -2.90
N PRO A 259 7.56 25.77 -4.21
CA PRO A 259 6.58 26.09 -5.24
C PRO A 259 5.31 25.22 -5.17
N THR A 260 4.16 25.81 -5.52
CA THR A 260 2.85 25.14 -5.48
C THR A 260 2.28 24.89 -6.88
N ASP A 261 3.10 24.92 -7.92
CA ASP A 261 2.69 24.52 -9.26
C ASP A 261 2.43 23.01 -9.32
N ALA A 262 1.67 22.57 -10.33
CA ALA A 262 1.20 21.19 -10.43
C ALA A 262 2.34 20.16 -10.40
N THR A 263 3.45 20.43 -11.10
CA THR A 263 4.59 19.50 -11.16
C THR A 263 5.32 19.43 -9.82
N SER A 264 5.54 20.58 -9.16
CA SER A 264 6.14 20.60 -7.82
C SER A 264 5.28 19.88 -6.78
N MET A 265 3.96 20.02 -6.87
CA MET A 265 3.02 19.34 -5.97
C MET A 265 2.94 17.84 -6.21
N GLU A 266 2.88 17.41 -7.46
CA GLU A 266 2.91 15.99 -7.79
C GLU A 266 4.19 15.32 -7.25
N ASN A 267 5.36 15.91 -7.52
CA ASN A 267 6.62 15.38 -7.01
C ASN A 267 6.68 15.34 -5.47
N LEU A 268 6.21 16.39 -4.81
CA LEU A 268 6.16 16.43 -3.35
C LEU A 268 5.24 15.33 -2.79
N ILE A 269 4.04 15.18 -3.34
CA ILE A 269 3.07 14.17 -2.89
C ILE A 269 3.61 12.76 -3.07
N ILE A 270 4.29 12.47 -4.18
CA ILE A 270 4.93 11.17 -4.40
C ILE A 270 6.01 10.91 -3.35
N GLU A 271 6.87 11.89 -3.05
CA GLU A 271 7.87 11.76 -1.98
C GLU A 271 7.23 11.59 -0.60
N GLU A 272 6.18 12.35 -0.28
CA GLU A 272 5.47 12.22 1.00
C GLU A 272 4.84 10.83 1.12
N ARG A 273 4.14 10.33 0.09
CA ARG A 273 3.57 8.97 0.11
C ARG A 273 4.65 7.89 0.25
N ARG A 274 5.77 8.07 -0.44
CA ARG A 274 6.92 7.14 -0.38
C ARG A 274 7.50 7.04 1.02
N ARG A 275 7.73 8.18 1.68
CA ARG A 275 8.32 8.28 3.02
C ARG A 275 7.33 7.86 4.11
N GLU A 276 6.10 8.38 4.03
CA GLU A 276 5.03 8.11 5.00
C GLU A 276 4.71 6.61 5.08
N PHE A 277 4.58 5.95 3.91
CA PHE A 277 4.18 4.54 3.83
C PHE A 277 5.35 3.57 3.69
N PHE A 278 6.55 3.95 4.13
CA PHE A 278 7.72 3.07 4.18
C PHE A 278 7.38 1.75 4.89
N PHE A 279 7.60 0.61 4.22
CA PHE A 279 7.20 -0.74 4.67
C PHE A 279 5.70 -0.98 4.98
N GLU A 280 4.79 -0.14 4.49
CA GLU A 280 3.34 -0.38 4.57
C GLU A 280 2.76 -0.96 3.27
N GLY A 281 3.61 -1.33 2.30
CA GLY A 281 3.20 -2.07 1.09
C GLY A 281 2.49 -1.25 0.01
N ARG A 282 2.51 0.09 0.07
CA ARG A 282 1.69 0.95 -0.81
C ARG A 282 2.42 1.51 -2.03
N PHE A 283 3.74 1.56 -2.00
CA PHE A 283 4.50 2.30 -3.02
C PHE A 283 4.47 1.65 -4.41
N LEU A 284 4.30 0.32 -4.51
CA LEU A 284 4.18 -0.33 -5.82
C LEU A 284 2.92 0.15 -6.57
N ALA A 285 1.78 0.21 -5.89
CA ALA A 285 0.54 0.75 -6.46
C ALA A 285 0.73 2.19 -6.95
N GLU A 286 1.44 3.01 -6.17
CA GLU A 286 1.76 4.37 -6.55
C GLU A 286 2.64 4.43 -7.80
N LYS A 287 3.67 3.58 -7.88
CA LYS A 287 4.51 3.49 -9.07
C LYS A 287 3.73 3.14 -10.32
N LEU A 288 2.76 2.23 -10.21
CA LEU A 288 1.92 1.83 -11.35
C LEU A 288 0.98 2.96 -11.77
N ARG A 289 0.27 3.57 -10.81
CA ARG A 289 -0.68 4.66 -11.07
C ARG A 289 -0.04 5.92 -11.64
N LYS A 290 1.21 6.22 -11.23
CA LYS A 290 1.99 7.38 -11.66
C LYS A 290 3.00 7.09 -12.77
N ASP A 291 2.98 5.87 -13.33
CA ASP A 291 3.92 5.41 -14.36
C ASP A 291 5.41 5.67 -13.98
N LEU A 292 5.75 5.46 -12.71
CA LEU A 292 7.10 5.67 -12.22
C LEU A 292 8.07 4.60 -12.75
N TRP A 293 9.36 4.93 -12.70
CA TRP A 293 10.41 4.14 -13.33
C TRP A 293 10.44 2.65 -12.91
N PHE A 294 10.65 1.77 -13.89
CA PHE A 294 11.04 0.37 -13.76
C PHE A 294 12.13 0.06 -14.81
N PRO A 295 12.99 -0.95 -14.59
CA PRO A 295 14.06 -1.28 -15.54
C PRO A 295 13.58 -1.81 -16.90
N ARG A 296 12.33 -2.31 -17.02
CA ARG A 296 11.64 -2.73 -18.26
C ARG A 296 12.56 -3.42 -19.29
N GLY A 297 13.04 -4.63 -18.97
CA GLY A 297 13.82 -5.45 -19.91
C GLY A 297 15.32 -5.10 -19.99
N VAL A 298 15.71 -3.94 -19.47
CA VAL A 298 17.08 -3.42 -19.57
C VAL A 298 17.85 -3.74 -18.29
N GLY A 299 19.11 -4.15 -18.43
CA GLY A 299 20.00 -4.40 -17.30
C GLY A 299 19.77 -5.76 -16.62
N SER A 300 20.41 -5.96 -15.46
CA SER A 300 20.32 -7.19 -14.70
C SER A 300 20.43 -6.91 -13.20
N ASN A 301 19.92 -7.84 -12.38
CA ASN A 301 20.12 -7.77 -10.93
C ASN A 301 21.55 -8.14 -10.53
N HIS A 302 21.86 -8.06 -9.24
CA HIS A 302 23.18 -8.40 -8.68
C HIS A 302 23.62 -9.86 -8.94
N LYS A 303 22.72 -10.74 -9.40
CA LYS A 303 23.00 -12.12 -9.80
C LYS A 303 23.10 -12.30 -11.32
N ALA A 304 23.22 -11.20 -12.07
CA ALA A 304 23.22 -11.17 -13.53
C ALA A 304 21.96 -11.76 -14.18
N VAL A 305 20.84 -11.80 -13.46
CA VAL A 305 19.54 -12.16 -14.05
C VAL A 305 18.97 -10.92 -14.73
N GLN A 306 18.67 -11.04 -16.02
CA GLN A 306 18.09 -9.97 -16.82
C GLN A 306 16.72 -9.56 -16.26
N TYR A 307 16.47 -8.25 -16.19
CA TYR A 307 15.15 -7.76 -15.81
C TYR A 307 14.13 -8.05 -16.93
N GLY A 308 12.89 -8.38 -16.55
CA GLY A 308 11.78 -8.54 -17.49
C GLY A 308 11.09 -7.21 -17.82
N MET A 309 10.11 -7.26 -18.72
CA MET A 309 9.28 -6.10 -19.08
C MET A 309 8.20 -5.76 -18.05
N ALA A 310 7.85 -6.73 -17.20
CA ALA A 310 6.76 -6.59 -16.24
C ALA A 310 7.03 -5.53 -15.16
N THR A 311 6.02 -4.71 -14.90
CA THR A 311 6.00 -3.69 -13.83
C THR A 311 5.06 -4.05 -12.68
N CYS A 312 4.07 -4.91 -12.96
CA CYS A 312 3.06 -5.43 -12.05
C CYS A 312 3.23 -6.94 -11.84
N PHE A 313 2.51 -7.50 -10.87
CA PHE A 313 2.52 -8.94 -10.65
C PHE A 313 1.69 -9.67 -11.71
N ALA A 314 2.24 -10.74 -12.27
CA ALA A 314 1.51 -11.66 -13.13
C ALA A 314 0.69 -12.65 -12.29
N MET A 315 -0.39 -13.18 -12.86
CA MET A 315 -1.08 -14.33 -12.27
C MET A 315 -0.16 -15.57 -12.31
N PRO A 316 -0.40 -16.57 -11.43
CA PRO A 316 0.30 -17.84 -11.55
C PRO A 316 0.09 -18.48 -12.93
N LEU A 317 1.13 -19.10 -13.48
CA LEU A 317 1.05 -19.76 -14.81
C LEU A 317 -0.11 -20.76 -14.91
N SER A 318 -0.44 -21.43 -13.81
CA SER A 318 -1.56 -22.37 -13.74
C SER A 318 -2.92 -21.74 -14.00
N GLU A 319 -3.12 -20.44 -13.72
CA GLU A 319 -4.38 -19.75 -14.05
C GLU A 319 -4.55 -19.65 -15.57
N TYR A 320 -3.52 -19.21 -16.30
CA TYR A 320 -3.53 -19.14 -17.76
C TYR A 320 -3.74 -20.51 -18.42
N GLN A 321 -3.15 -21.55 -17.85
CA GLN A 321 -3.18 -22.89 -18.44
C GLN A 321 -4.49 -23.65 -18.16
N ASN A 322 -5.14 -23.38 -17.02
CA ASN A 322 -6.27 -24.20 -16.57
C ASN A 322 -7.61 -23.48 -16.59
N ASN A 323 -7.65 -22.14 -16.69
CA ASN A 323 -8.90 -21.42 -16.74
C ASN A 323 -9.47 -21.39 -18.18
N PRO A 324 -10.57 -22.12 -18.48
CA PRO A 324 -11.15 -22.16 -19.82
C PRO A 324 -11.79 -20.84 -20.26
N ASN A 325 -11.93 -19.87 -19.34
CA ASN A 325 -12.51 -18.55 -19.63
C ASN A 325 -11.44 -17.49 -19.97
N ILE A 326 -10.17 -17.87 -20.03
CA ILE A 326 -9.10 -17.03 -20.60
C ILE A 326 -9.02 -17.32 -22.11
N PRO A 327 -8.88 -16.30 -22.98
CA PRO A 327 -8.80 -16.50 -24.43
C PRO A 327 -7.70 -17.51 -24.83
N GLU A 328 -8.03 -18.41 -25.77
CA GLU A 328 -7.09 -19.41 -26.26
C GLU A 328 -5.83 -18.75 -26.85
N GLY A 329 -4.65 -19.18 -26.40
CA GLY A 329 -3.37 -18.62 -26.83
C GLY A 329 -2.95 -17.32 -26.13
N TYR A 330 -3.70 -16.85 -25.13
CA TYR A 330 -3.27 -15.72 -24.30
C TYR A 330 -2.18 -16.15 -23.31
N GLU A 331 -0.99 -15.56 -23.42
CA GLU A 331 0.19 -15.90 -22.59
C GLU A 331 0.42 -14.91 -21.43
N GLY A 332 -0.42 -13.89 -21.28
CA GLY A 332 -0.27 -12.82 -20.30
C GLY A 332 0.28 -11.52 -20.89
N PRO A 333 0.51 -10.50 -20.05
CA PRO A 333 0.82 -9.13 -20.46
C PRO A 333 2.28 -8.90 -20.87
N TYR A 334 3.19 -9.88 -20.68
CA TYR A 334 4.63 -9.73 -20.95
C TYR A 334 5.31 -11.03 -21.38
#